data_AF-A0A537ZGN4-F1
#
_entry.id   AF-A0A537ZGN4-F1
#
_cell.length_a   1.000
_cell.length_b   1.000
_cell.length_c   1.000
_cell.angle_alpha   90.00
_cell.angle_beta   90.00
_cell.angle_gamma   90.00
#
_symmetry.space_group_name_H-M   'P 1'
#
loop_
_entity.id
_entity.type
_entity.pdbx_description
1 polymer ?
#
loop_
_entity_poly.entity_id
_entity_poly.type
_entity_poly.pdbx_seq_one_letter_code
_entity_poly.pdbx_strand_id
1 'polypeptide(L)'
;MPGDPSPGRRALHVRVDLEGTPLDIVGVHLTSRLPHGPPLQLRNLARQLPTNDAPAVVAGDCNFWGPPAQALIGRGWRRAVRGRTWPAASPHSQIDHVFVTESITVLSGEVLPDVGSDHRPVRVTLALD
;
A
#
# COMPACT_ATOMS: atom_id res chain seq x y z
N MET A 1 -17.07 -1.57 15.00
CA MET A 1 -16.19 -2.63 15.50
C MET A 1 -15.35 -2.06 16.65
N PRO A 2 -15.13 -2.81 17.74
CA PRO A 2 -13.91 -2.56 18.53
C PRO A 2 -12.71 -2.58 17.55
N GLY A 3 -11.76 -1.66 17.68
CA GLY A 3 -10.44 -1.86 17.04
C GLY A 3 -9.88 -0.80 16.08
N ASP A 4 -10.48 0.37 15.87
CA ASP A 4 -9.70 1.52 15.31
C ASP A 4 -9.45 2.56 16.41
N PRO A 5 -8.36 2.43 17.19
CA PRO A 5 -8.08 3.33 18.30
C PRO A 5 -7.53 4.71 17.88
N SER A 6 -7.33 4.99 16.59
CA SER A 6 -6.57 6.18 16.18
C SER A 6 -7.39 7.18 15.34
N PRO A 7 -7.83 8.32 15.93
CA PRO A 7 -8.24 9.49 15.15
C PRO A 7 -7.08 10.17 14.41
N GLY A 8 -5.83 9.67 14.54
CA GLY A 8 -4.63 10.20 13.90
C GLY A 8 -3.86 9.14 13.13
N ARG A 9 -4.36 8.72 11.97
CA ARG A 9 -3.58 7.87 11.06
C ARG A 9 -2.39 8.68 10.53
N ARG A 10 -1.22 8.06 10.56
CA ARG A 10 0.03 8.60 10.04
C ARG A 10 0.62 7.60 9.06
N ALA A 11 1.30 8.11 8.05
CA ALA A 11 2.19 7.30 7.23
C ALA A 11 3.58 7.30 7.89
N LEU A 12 4.24 6.15 7.91
CA LEU A 12 5.64 6.05 8.31
C LEU A 12 6.48 6.04 7.05
N HIS A 13 7.41 6.98 6.93
CA HIS A 13 8.35 7.05 5.80
C HIS A 13 9.75 6.67 6.28
N VAL A 14 10.37 5.74 5.56
CA VAL A 14 11.75 5.30 5.77
C VAL A 14 12.46 5.37 4.42
N ARG A 15 13.68 5.89 4.41
CA ARG A 15 14.58 5.79 3.26
C ARG A 15 15.64 4.73 3.53
N VAL A 16 15.76 3.79 2.61
CA VAL A 16 16.77 2.72 2.66
C VAL A 16 17.77 2.94 1.54
N ASP A 17 19.06 2.82 1.83
CA ASP A 17 20.10 2.78 0.81
C ASP A 17 20.34 1.33 0.41
N LEU A 18 20.20 1.04 -0.88
CA LEU A 18 20.45 -0.28 -1.46
C LEU A 18 21.62 -0.14 -2.44
N GLU A 19 22.83 -0.38 -1.92
CA GLU A 19 24.08 -0.32 -2.71
C GLU A 19 24.28 1.02 -3.44
N GLY A 20 23.90 2.14 -2.80
CA GLY A 20 23.97 3.48 -3.38
C GLY A 20 22.71 3.94 -4.13
N THR A 21 21.71 3.07 -4.29
CA THR A 21 20.39 3.43 -4.83
C THR A 21 19.40 3.70 -3.68
N PRO A 22 18.92 4.94 -3.49
CA PRO A 22 17.96 5.25 -2.44
C PRO A 22 16.55 4.75 -2.80
N LEU A 23 15.92 4.08 -1.85
CA LEU A 23 14.53 3.60 -1.93
C LEU A 23 13.69 4.23 -0.82
N ASP A 24 12.63 4.94 -1.21
CA ASP A 24 11.64 5.47 -0.27
C ASP A 24 10.55 4.43 0.02
N ILE A 25 10.34 4.06 1.27
CA ILE A 25 9.31 3.10 1.72
C ILE A 25 8.34 3.81 2.65
N VAL A 26 7.05 3.76 2.31
CA VAL A 26 5.98 4.42 3.05
C VAL A 26 4.97 3.38 3.53
N GLY A 27 4.93 3.15 4.84
CA GLY A 27 3.95 2.30 5.50
C GLY A 27 2.66 3.06 5.81
N VAL A 28 1.51 2.48 5.46
CA VAL A 28 0.19 3.10 5.68
C VAL A 28 -0.79 2.16 6.39
N HIS A 29 -1.69 2.75 7.17
CA HIS A 29 -2.91 2.10 7.62
C HIS A 29 -4.01 3.16 7.66
N LEU A 30 -4.86 3.21 6.64
CA LEU A 30 -5.91 4.21 6.49
C LEU A 30 -7.13 3.85 7.33
N THR A 31 -7.90 4.85 7.78
CA THR A 31 -9.12 4.60 8.53
C THR A 31 -10.25 4.15 7.60
N SER A 32 -11.07 3.23 8.05
CA SER A 32 -12.35 2.87 7.40
C SER A 32 -13.50 3.81 7.77
N ARG A 33 -13.28 4.78 8.68
CA ARG A 33 -14.32 5.66 9.22
C ARG A 33 -14.65 6.84 8.30
N LEU A 34 -15.94 7.15 8.18
CA LEU A 34 -16.44 8.37 7.55
C LEU A 34 -16.54 9.52 8.57
N PRO A 35 -16.40 10.79 8.14
CA PRO A 35 -16.21 11.26 6.75
C PRO A 35 -14.75 11.28 6.28
N HIS A 36 -13.76 11.05 7.17
CA HIS A 36 -12.33 11.09 6.86
C HIS A 36 -11.80 9.81 6.20
N GLY A 37 -12.64 9.14 5.42
CA GLY A 37 -12.37 7.80 4.92
C GLY A 37 -11.18 7.72 3.97
N PRO A 38 -10.89 6.51 3.48
CA PRO A 38 -9.69 6.23 2.70
C PRO A 38 -9.45 7.19 1.52
N PRO A 39 -10.47 7.64 0.76
CA PRO A 39 -10.22 8.52 -0.37
C PRO A 39 -9.51 9.84 -0.02
N LEU A 40 -9.88 10.46 1.09
CA LEU A 40 -9.29 11.73 1.52
C LEU A 40 -7.87 11.52 2.02
N GLN A 41 -7.63 10.48 2.81
CA GLN A 41 -6.29 10.17 3.34
C GLN A 41 -5.33 9.77 2.22
N LEU A 42 -5.77 8.95 1.27
CA LEU A 42 -4.95 8.52 0.14
C LEU A 42 -4.61 9.70 -0.79
N ARG A 43 -5.57 10.59 -1.04
CA ARG A 43 -5.30 11.82 -1.82
C ARG A 43 -4.35 12.78 -1.10
N ASN A 44 -4.44 12.87 0.23
CA ASN A 44 -3.50 13.67 1.03
C ASN A 44 -2.09 13.07 1.02
N LEU A 45 -1.99 11.74 1.09
CA LEU A 45 -0.73 11.02 0.97
C LEU A 45 -0.10 11.25 -0.40
N ALA A 46 -0.86 11.04 -1.47
CA ALA A 46 -0.37 11.17 -2.86
C ALA A 46 0.29 12.52 -3.15
N ARG A 47 -0.18 13.61 -2.52
CA ARG A 47 0.41 14.96 -2.66
C ARG A 47 1.80 15.11 -2.01
N GLN A 48 2.20 14.18 -1.16
CA GLN A 48 3.46 14.19 -0.42
C GLN A 48 4.44 13.10 -0.89
N LEU A 49 3.99 12.21 -1.78
CA LEU A 49 4.82 11.16 -2.34
C LEU A 49 5.82 11.72 -3.37
N PRO A 50 6.98 11.07 -3.55
CA PRO A 50 7.96 11.49 -4.53
C PRO A 50 7.43 11.38 -5.97
N THR A 51 8.10 12.06 -6.89
CA THR A 51 7.81 11.98 -8.33
C THR A 51 8.13 10.59 -8.89
N ASN A 52 7.53 10.29 -10.04
CA ASN A 52 7.51 8.95 -10.64
C ASN A 52 8.89 8.35 -10.95
N ASP A 53 9.93 9.19 -11.07
CA ASP A 53 11.27 8.76 -11.47
C ASP A 53 12.10 8.24 -10.28
N ALA A 54 11.75 8.62 -9.05
CA ALA A 54 12.44 8.15 -7.85
C ALA A 54 11.90 6.77 -7.40
N PRO A 55 12.76 5.80 -7.04
CA PRO A 55 12.30 4.52 -6.51
C PRO A 55 11.53 4.70 -5.20
N ALA A 56 10.24 4.37 -5.20
CA ALA A 56 9.42 4.46 -4.02
C ALA A 56 8.32 3.39 -3.94
N VAL A 57 8.00 3.00 -2.71
CA VAL A 57 7.01 1.97 -2.35
C VAL A 57 6.03 2.56 -1.34
N VAL A 58 4.73 2.39 -1.56
CA VAL A 58 3.70 2.58 -0.52
C VAL A 58 3.07 1.23 -0.22
N ALA A 59 3.07 0.80 1.05
CA ALA A 59 2.57 -0.51 1.44
C ALA A 59 1.69 -0.44 2.70
N GLY A 60 0.58 -1.18 2.68
CA GLY A 60 -0.24 -1.43 3.87
C GLY A 60 -1.75 -1.44 3.60
N ASP A 61 -2.51 -1.45 4.69
CA ASP A 61 -3.98 -1.50 4.65
C ASP A 61 -4.55 -0.13 4.29
N CYS A 62 -5.10 -0.03 3.08
CA CYS A 62 -5.77 1.18 2.62
C CYS A 62 -7.25 1.23 3.04
N ASN A 63 -7.81 0.17 3.61
CA ASN A 63 -9.26 0.03 3.85
C ASN A 63 -10.10 0.37 2.61
N PHE A 64 -9.55 0.15 1.41
CA PHE A 64 -10.14 0.61 0.15
C PHE A 64 -9.81 -0.30 -1.02
N TRP A 65 -10.75 -0.44 -1.95
CA TRP A 65 -10.61 -1.38 -3.06
C TRP A 65 -9.58 -0.93 -4.09
N GLY A 66 -9.00 -1.92 -4.78
CA GLY A 66 -7.89 -1.73 -5.71
C GLY A 66 -8.08 -0.65 -6.77
N PRO A 67 -9.11 -0.71 -7.65
CA PRO A 67 -9.23 0.27 -8.73
C PRO A 67 -9.39 1.72 -8.24
N PRO A 68 -10.26 2.02 -7.25
CA PRO A 68 -10.33 3.35 -6.65
C PRO A 68 -9.03 3.78 -5.95
N ALA A 69 -8.37 2.90 -5.19
CA ALA A 69 -7.10 3.22 -4.54
C ALA A 69 -5.99 3.57 -5.57
N GLN A 70 -5.90 2.79 -6.65
CA GLN A 70 -4.99 3.05 -7.77
C GLN A 70 -5.27 4.38 -8.47
N ALA A 71 -6.53 4.78 -8.61
CA ALA A 71 -6.85 6.08 -9.20
C ALA A 71 -6.41 7.24 -8.30
N LEU A 72 -6.48 7.07 -6.98
CA LEU A 72 -6.19 8.12 -6.01
C LEU A 72 -4.71 8.25 -5.65
N ILE A 73 -3.94 7.16 -5.64
CA ILE A 73 -2.49 7.21 -5.44
C ILE A 73 -1.80 8.00 -6.57
N GLY A 74 -2.39 8.01 -7.77
CA GLY A 74 -2.01 8.88 -8.86
C GLY A 74 -1.34 8.18 -10.04
N ARG A 75 -1.04 8.96 -11.09
CA ARG A 75 -0.33 8.50 -12.28
C ARG A 75 1.14 8.27 -11.95
N GLY A 76 1.73 7.23 -12.53
CA GLY A 76 3.13 6.83 -12.29
C GLY A 76 3.37 6.01 -11.03
N TRP A 77 2.28 5.60 -10.38
CA TRP A 77 2.26 4.56 -9.38
C TRP A 77 1.47 3.38 -9.92
N ARG A 78 1.90 2.15 -9.63
CA ARG A 78 1.21 0.93 -10.04
C ARG A 78 1.16 -0.09 -8.91
N ARG A 79 0.10 -0.90 -8.87
CA ARG A 79 0.01 -2.03 -7.92
C ARG A 79 1.04 -3.11 -8.27
N ALA A 80 1.89 -3.45 -7.31
CA ALA A 80 2.83 -4.57 -7.40
C ALA A 80 2.16 -5.94 -7.16
N VAL A 81 0.96 -5.97 -6.59
CA VAL A 81 0.17 -7.18 -6.37
C VAL A 81 -1.31 -6.97 -6.67
N ARG A 82 -1.98 -8.03 -7.14
CA ARG A 82 -3.44 -8.09 -7.24
C ARG A 82 -3.90 -9.42 -6.64
N GLY A 83 -4.72 -9.37 -5.59
CA GLY A 83 -5.24 -10.54 -4.90
C GLY A 83 -6.07 -10.15 -3.69
N ARG A 84 -7.07 -10.97 -3.35
CA ARG A 84 -7.98 -10.70 -2.23
C ARG A 84 -7.28 -11.01 -0.91
N THR A 85 -7.24 -10.04 -0.01
CA THR A 85 -6.53 -10.11 1.26
C THR A 85 -7.47 -10.18 2.46
N TRP A 86 -8.72 -9.75 2.32
CA TRP A 86 -9.66 -9.65 3.42
C TRP A 86 -11.07 -10.19 3.08
N PRO A 87 -11.77 -10.80 4.05
CA PRO A 87 -11.24 -11.34 5.31
C PRO A 87 -10.40 -12.60 5.06
N ALA A 88 -9.39 -12.88 5.90
CA ALA A 88 -8.38 -13.91 5.61
C ALA A 88 -8.94 -15.32 5.38
N ALA A 89 -9.94 -15.72 6.18
CA ALA A 89 -10.57 -17.03 6.13
C ALA A 89 -11.37 -17.26 4.83
N SER A 90 -11.96 -16.20 4.25
CA SER A 90 -12.74 -16.27 3.00
C SER A 90 -12.59 -14.97 2.20
N PRO A 91 -11.43 -14.74 1.55
CA PRO A 91 -11.14 -13.43 0.98
C PRO A 91 -12.05 -13.12 -0.20
N HIS A 92 -12.67 -11.95 -0.13
CA HIS A 92 -13.48 -11.39 -1.22
C HIS A 92 -13.01 -10.00 -1.64
N SER A 93 -12.21 -9.31 -0.81
CA SER A 93 -11.74 -7.95 -1.07
C SER A 93 -10.23 -7.83 -0.97
N GLN A 94 -9.65 -6.95 -1.80
CA GLN A 94 -8.28 -6.48 -1.65
C GLN A 94 -8.34 -5.09 -1.03
N ILE A 95 -7.87 -4.98 0.22
CA ILE A 95 -7.77 -3.71 0.94
C ILE A 95 -6.33 -3.39 1.36
N ASP A 96 -5.47 -4.41 1.38
CA ASP A 96 -4.03 -4.26 1.51
C ASP A 96 -3.40 -4.10 0.11
N HIS A 97 -2.52 -3.13 -0.02
CA HIS A 97 -1.87 -2.82 -1.30
C HIS A 97 -0.38 -2.61 -1.13
N VAL A 98 0.34 -2.88 -2.21
CA VAL A 98 1.71 -2.40 -2.43
C VAL A 98 1.69 -1.64 -3.76
N PHE A 99 1.91 -0.33 -3.69
CA PHE A 99 2.10 0.54 -4.84
C PHE A 99 3.59 0.84 -5.01
N VAL A 100 4.05 0.86 -6.25
CA VAL A 100 5.43 1.19 -6.59
C VAL A 100 5.46 2.25 -7.69
N THR A 101 6.51 3.06 -7.73
CA THR A 101 6.78 3.96 -8.87
C THR A 101 7.16 3.17 -10.12
N GLU A 102 7.06 3.81 -11.30
CA GLU A 102 7.40 3.17 -12.58
C GLU A 102 8.88 2.79 -12.69
N SER A 103 9.77 3.45 -11.95
CA SER A 103 11.20 3.12 -11.91
C SER A 103 11.54 1.83 -11.15
N ILE A 104 10.55 1.18 -10.52
CA ILE A 104 10.74 -0.11 -9.84
C ILE A 104 10.23 -1.24 -10.74
N THR A 105 11.06 -2.26 -10.95
CA THR A 105 10.65 -3.51 -11.57
C THR A 105 10.01 -4.44 -10.54
N VAL A 106 8.84 -5.01 -10.86
CA VAL A 106 8.16 -5.98 -9.99
C VAL A 106 8.44 -7.37 -10.54
N LEU A 107 9.26 -8.14 -9.83
CA LEU A 107 9.62 -9.51 -10.21
C LEU A 107 8.53 -10.51 -9.85
N SER A 108 7.89 -10.32 -8.70
CA SER A 108 6.74 -11.13 -8.28
C SER A 108 5.85 -10.37 -7.29
N GLY A 109 4.59 -10.79 -7.21
CA GLY A 109 3.64 -10.28 -6.24
C GLY A 109 2.56 -11.33 -5.97
N GLU A 110 2.35 -11.66 -4.70
CA GLU A 110 1.42 -12.71 -4.29
C GLU A 110 0.74 -12.38 -2.96
N VAL A 111 -0.46 -12.93 -2.79
CA VAL A 111 -1.14 -12.99 -1.50
C VAL A 111 -0.87 -14.37 -0.89
N LEU A 112 -0.26 -14.38 0.28
CA LEU A 112 0.13 -15.60 0.98
C LEU A 112 -1.08 -16.24 1.70
N PRO A 113 -0.98 -17.51 2.11
CA PRO A 113 -2.01 -18.17 2.92
C PRO A 113 -2.29 -17.43 4.24
N ASP A 114 -3.41 -17.79 4.87
CA ASP A 114 -3.75 -17.33 6.22
C ASP A 114 -2.65 -17.73 7.23
N VAL A 115 -2.27 -16.77 8.08
CA VAL A 115 -1.24 -16.90 9.12
C VAL A 115 -1.78 -16.61 10.54
N GLY A 116 -3.10 -16.57 10.70
CA GLY A 116 -3.77 -16.26 11.97
C GLY A 116 -4.13 -14.78 12.18
N SER A 117 -3.96 -13.95 11.14
CA SER A 117 -4.46 -12.57 11.08
C SER A 117 -5.83 -12.53 10.41
N ASP A 118 -6.63 -11.48 10.62
CA ASP A 118 -7.86 -11.25 9.86
C ASP A 118 -7.61 -10.78 8.41
N HIS A 119 -6.36 -10.47 8.08
CA HIS A 119 -5.87 -10.19 6.72
C HIS A 119 -4.84 -11.24 6.28
N ARG A 120 -4.86 -11.59 4.99
CA ARG A 120 -3.79 -12.39 4.38
C ARG A 120 -2.55 -11.53 4.09
N PRO A 121 -1.33 -12.05 4.31
CA PRO A 121 -0.11 -11.31 4.00
C PRO A 121 0.05 -11.09 2.50
N VAL A 122 0.68 -9.99 2.13
CA VAL A 122 1.15 -9.71 0.78
C VAL A 122 2.67 -9.82 0.75
N ARG A 123 3.21 -10.50 -0.27
CA ARG A 123 4.64 -10.53 -0.56
C ARG A 123 4.88 -10.02 -1.97
N VAL A 124 5.88 -9.16 -2.13
CA VAL A 124 6.38 -8.72 -3.44
C VAL A 124 7.90 -8.87 -3.46
N THR A 125 8.42 -9.18 -4.64
CA THR A 125 9.86 -9.09 -4.92
C THR A 125 10.06 -7.99 -5.95
N LEU A 126 10.93 -7.04 -5.62
CA LEU A 126 11.20 -5.84 -6.42
C LEU A 126 12.65 -5.84 -6.87
N ALA A 127 12.92 -5.22 -8.02
CA ALA A 127 14.26 -4.90 -8.49
C ALA A 127 14.36 -3.40 -8.75
N LEU A 128 15.50 -2.83 -8.42
CA LEU A 128 15.91 -1.47 -8.75
C LEU A 128 16.96 -1.57 -9.85
N ASP A 129 16.86 -0.69 -10.85
CA ASP A 129 17.86 -0.56 -11.91
C ASP A 129 19.12 0.16 -11.42
#